data_AF-A0AAD5QMZ7-F1
#
_entry.id   AF-A0AAD5QMZ7-F1
#
_cell.length_a   1.000
_cell.length_b   1.000
_cell.length_c   1.000
_cell.angle_alpha   90.00
_cell.angle_beta   90.00
_cell.angle_gamma   90.00
#
_symmetry.space_group_name_H-M   'P 1'
#
loop_
_entity.id
_entity.type
_entity.pdbx_description
1 polymer ?
#
loop_
_entity_poly.entity_id
_entity_poly.type
_entity_poly.pdbx_seq_one_letter_code
_entity_poly.pdbx_strand_id
1 'polypeptide(L)'
;MGNLAYYGCIWAGVEIKALADQRRTGCRFCFPKLGGTTLISTHSMVPVIIYSRLYEVTSILRYRFAPITSEPTTEETPQPTCYEHELCQTLVKLEHCDSSLFTEDLKQQACPGFCSS
;
A
#
# COMPACT_ATOMS: atom_id res chain seq x y z
N MET A 1 -19.90 15.14 2.72
CA MET A 1 -18.68 14.55 2.13
C MET A 1 -18.49 13.18 2.77
N GLY A 2 -18.85 12.11 2.06
CA GLY A 2 -18.86 10.75 2.61
C GLY A 2 -17.45 10.20 2.74
N ASN A 3 -17.12 9.67 3.92
CA ASN A 3 -15.87 8.98 4.18
C ASN A 3 -15.90 7.62 3.44
N LEU A 4 -15.29 7.58 2.24
CA LEU A 4 -15.22 6.39 1.36
C LEU A 4 -14.22 5.34 1.85
N ALA A 5 -13.43 5.66 2.88
CA ALA A 5 -12.42 4.80 3.48
C ALA A 5 -13.00 4.04 4.67
N TYR A 6 -13.98 3.16 4.42
CA TYR A 6 -14.41 2.15 5.39
C TYR A 6 -13.70 0.83 5.06
N TYR A 7 -12.93 0.30 6.02
CA TYR A 7 -12.18 -0.97 6.04
C TYR A 7 -12.13 -1.71 4.69
N GLY A 8 -11.05 -1.52 3.92
CA GLY A 8 -10.79 -2.30 2.70
C GLY A 8 -11.42 -1.78 1.40
N CYS A 9 -11.81 -0.50 1.34
CA CYS A 9 -12.30 0.20 0.14
C CYS A 9 -13.60 -0.36 -0.45
N ILE A 10 -14.55 -0.79 0.39
CA ILE A 10 -15.74 -1.57 -0.02
C ILE A 10 -16.67 -0.94 -1.05
N TRP A 11 -16.66 0.40 -1.19
CA TRP A 11 -17.62 1.15 -2.02
C TRP A 11 -17.08 1.44 -3.41
N ALA A 12 -15.83 1.87 -3.49
CA ALA A 12 -15.12 2.12 -4.73
C ALA A 12 -13.62 2.21 -4.45
N GLY A 13 -12.80 1.87 -5.44
CA GLY A 13 -11.36 2.02 -5.33
C GLY A 13 -10.61 1.39 -6.49
N VAL A 14 -9.29 1.43 -6.37
CA VAL A 14 -8.33 0.83 -7.29
C VAL A 14 -7.51 -0.19 -6.51
N GLU A 15 -7.48 -1.44 -6.96
CA GLU A 15 -6.55 -2.46 -6.48
C GLU A 15 -5.40 -2.65 -7.48
N ILE A 16 -4.15 -2.56 -7.02
CA ILE A 16 -2.95 -2.75 -7.83
C ILE A 16 -2.16 -3.95 -7.30
N LYS A 17 -1.95 -4.96 -8.15
CA LYS A 17 -1.22 -6.20 -7.79
C LYS A 17 0.24 -6.13 -8.25
N ALA A 18 1.07 -5.44 -7.47
CA ALA A 18 2.51 -5.31 -7.72
C ALA A 18 3.39 -6.29 -6.92
N LEU A 19 2.78 -7.13 -6.09
CA LEU A 19 3.49 -8.17 -5.31
C LEU A 19 4.04 -9.28 -6.21
N ALA A 20 5.04 -10.01 -5.70
CA ALA A 20 5.65 -11.13 -6.41
C ALA A 20 4.64 -12.24 -6.77
N ASP A 21 3.73 -12.57 -5.85
CA ASP A 21 2.61 -13.47 -6.13
C ASP A 21 1.36 -12.66 -6.49
N GLN A 22 1.06 -12.60 -7.78
CA GLN A 22 -0.08 -11.85 -8.33
C GLN A 22 -1.44 -12.51 -8.02
N ARG A 23 -1.48 -13.71 -7.44
CA ARG A 23 -2.73 -14.32 -6.97
C ARG A 23 -3.21 -13.72 -5.67
N ARG A 24 -2.31 -13.09 -4.90
CA ARG A 24 -2.65 -12.43 -3.63
C ARG A 24 -3.40 -11.13 -3.86
N THR A 25 -4.12 -10.69 -2.83
CA THR A 25 -4.76 -9.37 -2.79
C THR A 25 -3.70 -8.28 -2.98
N GLY A 26 -3.99 -7.31 -3.86
CA GLY A 26 -3.11 -6.17 -4.11
C GLY A 26 -3.38 -4.99 -3.16
N CYS A 27 -2.62 -3.91 -3.31
CA CYS A 27 -2.84 -2.69 -2.55
C CYS A 27 -4.11 -2.00 -3.04
N ARG A 28 -4.98 -1.57 -2.11
CA ARG A 28 -6.24 -0.88 -2.43
C ARG A 28 -6.17 0.60 -2.10
N PHE A 29 -6.64 1.42 -3.02
CA PHE A 29 -6.68 2.88 -2.92
C PHE A 29 -8.11 3.37 -3.13
N CYS A 30 -8.68 4.06 -2.13
CA CYS A 30 -10.02 4.63 -2.19
C CYS A 30 -10.11 6.03 -1.59
N PHE A 31 -8.97 6.62 -1.24
CA PHE A 31 -8.90 7.93 -0.62
C PHE A 31 -7.87 8.82 -1.32
N PRO A 32 -8.20 10.08 -1.67
CA PRO A 32 -7.30 10.96 -2.42
C PRO A 32 -5.93 11.17 -1.75
N LYS A 33 -5.85 11.16 -0.41
CA LYS A 33 -4.57 11.35 0.31
C LYS A 33 -3.63 10.13 0.22
N LEU A 34 -4.12 8.99 -0.26
CA LEU A 34 -3.28 7.84 -0.61
C LEU A 34 -2.76 7.92 -2.07
N GLY A 35 -3.13 8.98 -2.80
CA GLY A 35 -2.56 9.25 -4.12
C GLY A 35 -1.10 9.70 -4.02
N GLY A 36 -0.26 9.25 -4.97
CA GLY A 36 1.16 9.58 -5.01
C GLY A 36 2.09 8.45 -4.53
N THR A 37 1.54 7.37 -3.98
CA THR A 37 2.32 6.16 -3.67
C THR A 37 2.83 5.51 -4.95
N THR A 38 4.12 5.16 -4.97
CA THR A 38 4.74 4.43 -6.08
C THR A 38 4.82 2.95 -5.72
N LEU A 39 4.30 2.10 -6.60
CA LEU A 39 4.44 0.64 -6.50
C LEU A 39 5.37 0.17 -7.61
N ILE A 40 6.35 -0.66 -7.26
CA ILE A 40 7.30 -1.26 -8.20
C ILE A 40 6.99 -2.75 -8.28
N SER A 41 6.78 -3.25 -9.49
CA SER A 41 6.60 -4.67 -9.77
C SER A 41 7.87 -5.24 -10.39
N THR A 42 8.26 -6.43 -9.95
CA THR A 42 9.33 -7.23 -10.59
C THR A 42 8.83 -7.99 -11.83
N HIS A 43 7.52 -7.94 -12.10
CA HIS A 43 6.87 -8.64 -13.20
C HIS A 43 6.51 -7.68 -14.34
N SER A 44 6.55 -8.20 -15.57
CA SER A 44 6.20 -7.45 -16.80
C SER A 44 4.71 -7.12 -16.92
N MET A 45 3.85 -7.88 -16.23
CA MET A 45 2.41 -7.62 -16.14
C MET A 45 2.09 -7.09 -14.74
N VAL A 46 1.19 -6.10 -14.64
CA VAL A 46 0.67 -5.59 -13.37
C VAL A 46 -0.85 -5.50 -13.46
N PRO A 47 -1.59 -6.40 -12.79
CA PRO A 47 -3.05 -6.32 -12.75
C PRO A 47 -3.52 -5.07 -11.99
N VAL A 48 -4.44 -4.32 -12.61
CA VAL A 48 -5.12 -3.17 -12.03
C VAL A 48 -6.63 -3.39 -12.09
N ILE A 49 -7.29 -3.31 -10.95
CA ILE A 49 -8.74 -3.54 -10.83
C ILE A 49 -9.37 -2.25 -10.31
N ILE A 50 -10.20 -1.60 -11.13
CA ILE A 50 -10.96 -0.41 -10.74
C ILE A 50 -12.41 -0.83 -10.55
N TYR A 51 -13.01 -0.47 -9.43
CA TYR A 51 -14.39 -0.82 -9.14
C TYR A 51 -15.12 0.34 -8.47
N SER A 52 -16.42 0.41 -8.72
CA SER A 52 -17.36 1.25 -7.99
C SER A 52 -18.72 0.56 -7.89
N ARG A 53 -19.35 0.63 -6.72
CA ARG A 53 -20.64 -0.01 -6.44
C ARG A 53 -21.82 0.95 -6.48
N LEU A 54 -21.62 2.24 -6.26
CA LEU A 54 -22.71 3.21 -6.06
C LEU A 54 -22.49 4.56 -6.76
N TYR A 55 -21.28 5.11 -6.69
CA TYR A 55 -21.01 6.48 -7.14
C TYR A 55 -20.07 6.49 -8.34
N GLU A 56 -20.14 7.53 -9.16
CA GLU A 56 -19.09 7.77 -10.15
C GLU A 56 -17.78 8.12 -9.43
N VAL A 57 -16.70 7.44 -9.77
CA VAL A 57 -15.37 7.66 -9.17
C VAL A 57 -14.34 7.78 -10.27
N THR A 58 -13.55 8.85 -10.22
CA THR A 58 -12.42 9.06 -11.13
C THR A 58 -11.12 8.69 -10.43
N SER A 59 -10.24 7.97 -11.13
CA SER A 59 -8.91 7.61 -10.64
C SER A 59 -7.89 7.82 -11.76
N ILE A 60 -6.75 8.44 -11.43
CA ILE A 60 -5.66 8.70 -12.39
C ILE A 60 -4.48 7.81 -12.00
N LEU A 61 -4.18 6.83 -12.84
CA LEU A 61 -2.99 5.98 -12.70
C LEU A 61 -1.91 6.46 -13.67
N ARG A 62 -0.70 6.68 -13.15
CA ARG A 62 0.51 6.93 -13.94
C ARG A 62 1.41 5.71 -13.83
N TYR A 63 1.90 5.21 -14.97
CA TYR A 63 2.81 4.08 -15.01
C TYR A 63 4.00 4.37 -15.92
N ARG A 64 5.09 3.64 -15.69
CA ARG A 64 6.25 3.60 -16.59
C ARG A 64 6.85 2.20 -16.57
N PHE A 65 7.46 1.80 -17.68
CA PHE A 65 8.33 0.62 -17.70
C PHE A 65 9.69 1.01 -17.13
N ALA A 66 10.21 0.20 -16.20
CA ALA A 66 11.59 0.33 -15.76
C ALA A 66 12.49 -0.51 -16.69
N PRO A 67 13.69 -0.02 -17.05
CA PRO A 67 14.68 -0.85 -17.73
C PRO A 67 15.05 -2.06 -16.85
N ILE A 68 15.31 -3.21 -17.47
CA ILE A 68 15.77 -4.40 -16.76
C ILE A 68 17.18 -4.11 -16.25
N THR A 69 17.33 -3.74 -14.98
CA THR A 69 18.65 -3.68 -14.35
C THR A 69 19.12 -5.11 -14.16
N SER A 70 20.14 -5.54 -14.91
CA SER A 70 20.72 -6.89 -14.83
C SER A 70 21.58 -7.12 -13.58
N GLU A 71 21.47 -6.28 -12.56
CA GLU A 71 22.09 -6.57 -11.27
C GLU A 71 21.29 -7.68 -10.61
N PRO A 72 21.93 -8.78 -10.17
CA PRO A 72 21.25 -9.76 -9.35
C PRO A 72 20.96 -9.06 -8.03
N THR A 73 19.77 -8.46 -7.91
CA THR A 73 19.25 -7.96 -6.65
C THR A 73 19.04 -9.17 -5.74
N THR A 74 20.14 -9.63 -5.14
CA THR A 74 20.19 -10.60 -4.03
C THR A 74 19.96 -9.84 -2.73
N GLU A 75 19.00 -8.93 -2.77
CA GLU A 75 18.54 -8.16 -1.65
C GLU A 75 17.04 -8.26 -1.74
N GLU A 76 16.47 -8.96 -0.77
CA GLU A 76 15.04 -9.09 -0.52
C GLU A 76 14.39 -7.73 -0.70
N THR A 77 13.93 -7.43 -1.92
CA THR A 77 13.41 -6.11 -2.25
C THR A 77 12.19 -5.97 -1.37
N PRO A 78 12.13 -4.95 -0.48
CA PRO A 78 11.04 -4.85 0.49
C PRO A 78 9.75 -4.97 -0.31
N GLN A 79 8.98 -6.04 -0.04
CA GLN A 79 7.71 -6.26 -0.71
C GLN A 79 6.96 -4.93 -0.68
N PRO A 80 6.31 -4.49 -1.78
CA PRO A 80 5.46 -3.32 -1.75
C PRO A 80 4.40 -3.58 -0.70
N THR A 81 4.67 -3.05 0.48
CA THR A 81 3.93 -3.38 1.67
C THR A 81 2.81 -2.39 1.65
N CYS A 82 1.63 -2.92 1.34
CA CYS A 82 0.39 -2.19 1.35
C CYS A 82 0.05 -1.87 2.80
N TYR A 83 0.85 -1.04 3.46
CA TYR A 83 0.44 -0.49 4.74
C TYR A 83 -0.76 0.37 4.46
N GLU A 84 -1.81 0.17 5.25
CA GLU A 84 -2.83 1.18 5.41
C GLU A 84 -2.12 2.37 6.06
N HIS A 85 -1.51 3.21 5.22
CA HIS A 85 -0.69 4.36 5.58
C HIS A 85 -1.42 5.28 6.58
N GLU A 86 -2.76 5.29 6.54
CA GLU A 86 -3.61 6.01 7.48
C GLU A 86 -3.71 5.34 8.87
N LEU A 87 -3.78 4.00 8.95
CA LEU A 87 -3.67 3.30 10.22
C LEU A 87 -2.28 3.49 10.82
N CYS A 88 -1.21 3.45 10.03
CA CYS A 88 0.12 3.68 10.55
C CYS A 88 0.37 5.11 10.98
N GLN A 89 -0.11 6.11 10.23
CA GLN A 89 -0.10 7.49 10.70
C GLN A 89 -0.89 7.68 12.00
N THR A 90 -2.00 6.96 12.16
CA THR A 90 -2.82 7.03 13.38
C THR A 90 -2.14 6.35 14.55
N LEU A 91 -1.55 5.16 14.34
CA LEU A 91 -0.80 4.44 15.35
C LEU A 91 0.44 5.22 15.81
N VAL A 92 1.16 5.87 14.89
CA VAL A 92 2.26 6.78 15.24
C VAL A 92 1.77 7.96 16.09
N LYS A 93 0.63 8.56 15.75
CA LYS A 93 0.01 9.64 16.56
C LYS A 93 -0.51 9.17 17.93
N LEU A 94 -0.79 7.89 18.08
CA LEU A 94 -1.18 7.26 19.34
C LEU A 94 0.03 6.72 20.12
N GLU A 95 1.25 7.20 19.81
CA GLU A 95 2.51 6.84 20.46
C GLU A 95 2.84 5.33 20.36
N HIS A 96 2.34 4.64 19.33
CA HIS A 96 2.63 3.22 19.14
C HIS A 96 4.14 2.93 19.01
N CYS A 97 4.88 3.86 18.41
CA CYS A 97 6.33 3.74 18.23
C CYS A 97 7.12 3.98 19.54
N ASP A 98 6.62 4.84 20.42
CA ASP A 98 7.29 5.21 21.68
C ASP A 98 6.79 4.40 22.89
N SER A 99 5.69 3.67 22.73
CA SER A 99 5.11 2.86 23.79
C SER A 99 6.01 1.68 24.17
N SER A 100 6.25 1.52 25.46
CA SER A 100 6.93 0.35 26.03
C SER A 100 6.04 -0.90 26.13
N LEU A 101 4.75 -0.77 25.80
CA LEU A 101 3.78 -1.88 25.83
C LEU A 101 3.91 -2.83 24.64
N PHE A 102 4.54 -2.38 23.55
CA PHE A 102 4.71 -3.17 22.33
C PHE A 102 6.20 -3.51 22.15
N THR A 103 6.50 -4.77 21.83
CA THR A 103 7.85 -5.17 21.46
C THR A 103 8.20 -4.59 20.09
N GLU A 104 9.50 -4.37 19.83
CA GLU A 104 9.98 -3.82 18.56
C GLU A 104 9.54 -4.67 17.36
N ASP A 105 9.49 -6.00 17.52
CA ASP A 105 8.96 -6.90 16.49
C ASP A 105 7.48 -6.65 16.20
N LEU A 106 6.67 -6.34 17.22
CA LEU A 106 5.25 -6.05 17.07
C LEU A 106 5.02 -4.68 16.43
N LYS A 107 5.82 -3.67 16.81
CA LYS A 107 5.81 -2.34 16.19
C LYS A 107 6.17 -2.43 14.71
N GLN A 108 7.23 -3.20 14.43
CA GLN A 108 7.72 -3.47 13.08
C GLN A 108 6.81 -4.41 12.30
N GLN A 109 5.85 -5.10 12.92
CA GLN A 109 4.84 -5.89 12.23
C GLN A 109 3.53 -5.12 12.00
N ALA A 110 3.17 -4.21 12.91
CA ALA A 110 2.00 -3.36 12.80
C ALA A 110 2.23 -2.20 11.81
N CYS A 111 3.37 -1.52 11.92
CA CYS A 111 3.75 -0.38 11.08
C CYS A 111 5.24 -0.41 10.70
N PRO A 112 5.61 -1.31 9.79
CA PRO A 112 6.99 -1.56 9.43
C PRO A 112 7.58 -0.35 8.69
N GLY A 113 8.70 0.15 9.20
CA GLY A 113 9.40 1.33 8.65
C GLY A 113 8.77 2.68 8.98
N PHE A 114 7.69 2.72 9.78
CA PHE A 114 7.05 3.96 10.24
C PHE A 114 7.52 4.40 11.64
N CYS A 115 8.01 3.45 12.45
CA CYS A 115 8.54 3.70 13.80
C CYS A 115 10.06 3.91 13.86
N SER A 116 10.71 4.00 12.70
CA SER A 116 12.15 4.21 12.57
C SER A 116 12.40 5.63 12.07
N SER A 117 12.63 6.57 12.98
CA SER A 117 13.15 7.91 12.67
C SER A 117 14.67 7.94 12.82
#